data_AF-A0A2X2XRW1-F1
#
_entry.id   AF-A0A2X2XRW1-F1
#
_cell.length_a   1.000
_cell.length_b   1.000
_cell.length_c   1.000
_cell.angle_alpha   90.00
_cell.angle_beta   90.00
_cell.angle_gamma   90.00
#
_symmetry.space_group_name_H-M   'P 1'
#
loop_
_entity.id
_entity.type
_entity.pdbx_description
1 polymer ?
#
loop_
_entity_poly.entity_id
_entity_poly.type
_entity_poly.pdbx_seq_one_letter_code
_entity_poly.pdbx_strand_id
1 'polypeptide(L)'
;MLEAGTAYKCYCSKERLEALREEQMAKGEKPRYDGRCRHGHEHHSDDEPCVVRFANPQDGSVIFDDQIRGPIEFSNQELDDLIIRRTDGSPTYNFCVVVDDWDMEITHVIRGEDHINNTPRQINILKALNAPVPVYAHVSMINGDDGKKLSKRHGAVSVMQYRDDGYLPEALLNYLVRLGWSSGDQEIFTVKR
;
A
#
# COMPACT_ATOMS: atom_id res chain seq x y z
N MET A 1 12.13 14.00 -8.45
CA MET A 1 12.65 13.06 -7.42
C MET A 1 14.11 12.68 -7.64
N LEU A 2 14.50 12.15 -8.82
CA LEU A 2 15.91 11.85 -9.12
C LEU A 2 16.81 13.09 -8.95
N GLU A 3 16.44 14.21 -9.58
CA GLU A 3 17.15 15.49 -9.45
C GLU A 3 17.18 16.01 -8.01
N ALA A 4 16.11 15.76 -7.25
CA ALA A 4 15.98 16.19 -5.86
C ALA A 4 16.69 15.25 -4.86
N GLY A 5 17.28 14.15 -5.33
CA GLY A 5 17.94 13.16 -4.47
C GLY A 5 16.98 12.30 -3.62
N THR A 6 15.67 12.41 -3.81
CA THR A 6 14.66 11.60 -3.10
C THR A 6 14.36 10.27 -3.80
N ALA A 7 15.04 9.99 -4.90
CA ALA A 7 15.07 8.70 -5.58
C ALA A 7 16.44 8.48 -6.23
N TYR A 8 16.80 7.23 -6.51
CA TYR A 8 18.06 6.88 -7.18
C TYR A 8 17.92 5.66 -8.10
N LYS A 9 18.80 5.56 -9.10
CA LYS A 9 18.91 4.38 -9.98
C LYS A 9 19.57 3.23 -9.22
N CYS A 10 19.05 2.02 -9.36
CA CYS A 10 19.58 0.80 -8.76
C CYS A 10 19.82 -0.26 -9.83
N TYR A 11 21.05 -0.78 -9.85
CA TYR A 11 21.55 -1.77 -10.82
C TYR A 11 21.74 -3.16 -10.21
N CYS A 12 21.29 -3.37 -8.96
CA CYS A 12 21.36 -4.68 -8.33
C CYS A 12 20.62 -5.73 -9.16
N SER A 13 21.31 -6.83 -9.51
CA SER A 13 20.73 -7.96 -10.20
C SER A 13 19.69 -8.69 -9.33
N LYS A 14 18.81 -9.47 -9.98
CA LYS A 14 17.79 -10.25 -9.26
C LYS A 14 18.43 -11.30 -8.37
N GLU A 15 19.46 -11.98 -8.88
CA GLU A 15 20.21 -13.04 -8.18
C GLU A 15 20.84 -12.50 -6.90
N ARG A 16 21.38 -11.28 -6.94
CA ARG A 16 21.91 -10.61 -5.75
C ARG A 16 20.80 -10.37 -4.71
N LEU A 17 19.66 -9.85 -5.16
CA LEU A 17 18.53 -9.52 -4.26
C LEU A 17 17.92 -10.78 -3.64
N GLU A 18 17.88 -11.88 -4.38
CA GLU A 18 17.46 -13.19 -3.90
C GLU A 18 18.44 -13.73 -2.85
N ALA A 19 19.75 -13.71 -3.13
CA ALA A 19 20.77 -14.12 -2.17
C ALA A 19 20.74 -13.28 -0.87
N LEU A 20 20.56 -11.95 -0.99
CA LEU A 20 20.40 -11.05 0.16
C LEU A 20 19.18 -11.43 1.00
N ARG A 21 18.05 -11.72 0.35
CA ARG A 21 16.83 -12.13 1.03
C ARG A 21 17.01 -13.45 1.77
N GLU A 22 17.63 -14.45 1.15
CA GLU A 22 17.91 -15.74 1.77
C GLU A 22 18.85 -15.59 2.97
N GLU A 23 19.89 -14.77 2.85
CA GLU A 23 20.82 -14.46 3.95
C GLU A 23 20.10 -13.82 5.14
N GLN A 24 19.26 -12.80 4.90
CA GLN A 24 18.47 -12.13 5.94
C GLN A 24 17.51 -13.12 6.62
N MET A 25 16.81 -13.94 5.84
CA MET A 25 15.90 -14.97 6.38
C MET A 25 16.65 -15.99 7.24
N ALA A 26 17.84 -16.43 6.81
CA ALA A 26 18.68 -17.36 7.57
C ALA A 26 19.15 -16.78 8.91
N LYS A 27 19.29 -15.45 9.00
CA LYS A 27 19.60 -14.72 10.24
C LYS A 27 18.37 -14.38 11.09
N GLY A 28 17.16 -14.73 10.64
CA GLY A 28 15.91 -14.36 11.31
C GLY A 28 15.56 -12.87 11.18
N GLU A 29 16.20 -12.16 10.25
CA GLU A 29 15.93 -10.75 9.96
C GLU A 29 14.74 -10.59 9.01
N LYS A 30 14.06 -9.45 9.09
CA LYS A 30 13.00 -9.10 8.13
C LYS A 30 13.63 -8.80 6.77
N PRO A 31 13.25 -9.52 5.69
CA PRO A 31 13.86 -9.30 4.39
C PRO A 31 13.59 -7.90 3.85
N ARG A 32 14.64 -7.21 3.44
CA ARG A 32 14.57 -5.84 2.92
C ARG A 32 15.76 -5.54 2.02
N TYR A 33 15.57 -4.58 1.13
CA TYR A 33 16.69 -4.04 0.39
C TYR A 33 17.69 -3.35 1.33
N ASP A 34 18.98 -3.60 1.13
CA ASP A 34 20.06 -3.15 1.99
C ASP A 34 20.58 -1.74 1.67
N GLY A 35 19.94 -1.04 0.73
CA GLY A 35 20.36 0.30 0.36
C GLY A 35 21.70 0.33 -0.38
N ARG A 36 22.22 -0.82 -0.87
CA ARG A 36 23.52 -0.87 -1.59
C ARG A 36 23.59 0.25 -2.61
N CYS A 37 22.48 0.52 -3.30
CA CYS A 37 22.45 1.45 -4.41
C CYS A 37 22.36 2.95 -4.06
N ARG A 38 22.22 3.31 -2.78
CA ARG A 38 21.76 4.64 -2.36
C ARG A 38 22.79 5.76 -2.50
N HIS A 39 24.06 5.47 -2.23
CA HIS A 39 25.14 6.46 -2.18
C HIS A 39 26.11 6.39 -3.37
N GLY A 40 25.69 5.73 -4.46
CA GLY A 40 26.51 5.53 -5.64
C GLY A 40 27.41 4.31 -5.57
N HIS A 41 27.51 3.62 -6.70
CA HIS A 41 28.40 2.49 -6.99
C HIS A 41 28.80 2.67 -8.44
N GLU A 42 29.91 2.01 -8.78
CA GLU A 42 30.43 1.64 -10.09
C GLU A 42 29.88 2.42 -11.29
N HIS A 43 30.78 2.98 -12.11
CA HIS A 43 30.41 3.67 -13.34
C HIS A 43 29.52 2.79 -14.24
N HIS A 44 28.20 3.00 -14.14
CA HIS A 44 27.20 2.43 -15.02
C HIS A 44 26.96 3.40 -16.17
N SER A 45 26.72 2.87 -17.38
CA SER A 45 26.29 3.72 -18.48
C SER A 45 24.87 4.21 -18.24
N ASP A 46 24.51 5.36 -18.82
CA ASP A 46 23.16 5.92 -18.66
C ASP A 46 22.06 5.01 -19.24
N ASP A 47 22.42 4.20 -20.24
CA ASP A 47 21.54 3.29 -20.97
C ASP A 47 21.42 1.89 -20.33
N GLU A 48 22.20 1.61 -19.29
CA GLU A 48 22.16 0.29 -18.64
C GLU A 48 20.80 0.06 -17.94
N PRO A 49 20.15 -1.10 -18.14
CA PRO A 49 18.86 -1.39 -17.54
C PRO A 49 18.90 -1.28 -16.01
N CYS A 50 18.07 -0.40 -15.45
CA CYS A 50 17.99 -0.19 -14.01
C CYS A 50 16.56 0.02 -13.53
N VAL A 51 16.34 -0.21 -12.24
CA VAL A 51 15.14 0.24 -11.55
C VAL A 51 15.38 1.60 -10.90
N VAL A 52 14.33 2.35 -10.60
CA VAL A 52 14.42 3.52 -9.71
C VAL A 52 13.82 3.17 -8.37
N ARG A 53 14.58 3.43 -7.30
CA ARG A 53 14.15 3.26 -5.92
C ARG A 53 13.85 4.61 -5.29
N PHE A 54 12.85 4.64 -4.44
CA PHE A 54 12.61 5.76 -3.53
C PHE A 54 13.63 5.74 -2.41
N ALA A 55 14.24 6.88 -2.09
CA ALA A 55 15.17 7.02 -0.99
C ALA A 55 14.39 7.27 0.31
N ASN A 56 13.87 6.21 0.94
CA ASN A 56 13.08 6.33 2.16
C ASN A 56 13.96 6.92 3.29
N PRO A 57 13.43 7.81 4.15
CA PRO A 57 14.17 8.26 5.33
C PRO A 57 14.72 7.06 6.13
N GLN A 58 15.94 7.18 6.67
CA GLN A 58 16.57 6.08 7.42
C GLN A 58 16.18 6.06 8.90
N ASP A 59 15.87 7.24 9.44
CA ASP A 59 15.58 7.44 10.85
C ASP A 59 14.20 8.09 11.07
N GLY A 60 13.76 8.12 12.32
CA GLY A 60 12.46 8.63 12.72
C GLY A 60 11.32 7.68 12.39
N SER A 61 10.09 8.18 12.55
CA SER A 61 8.88 7.41 12.37
C SER A 61 7.89 8.13 11.45
N VAL A 62 7.04 7.34 10.79
CA VAL A 62 5.82 7.82 10.15
C VAL A 62 4.67 7.59 11.12
N ILE A 63 4.05 8.68 11.55
CA ILE A 63 2.89 8.67 12.44
C ILE A 63 1.69 9.21 11.66
N PHE A 64 0.56 8.51 11.73
CA PHE A 64 -0.71 8.96 11.17
C PHE A 64 -1.86 8.50 12.05
N ASP A 65 -2.92 9.32 12.11
CA ASP A 65 -4.14 9.01 12.87
C ASP A 65 -5.18 8.41 11.92
N ASP A 66 -5.32 7.09 11.95
CA ASP A 66 -6.28 6.37 11.13
C ASP A 66 -7.69 6.53 11.70
N GLN A 67 -8.65 6.92 10.87
CA GLN A 67 -10.02 7.20 11.34
C GLN A 67 -10.78 5.96 11.85
N ILE A 68 -10.24 4.75 11.66
CA ILE A 68 -10.84 3.49 12.16
C ILE A 68 -9.94 2.82 13.19
N ARG A 69 -8.62 2.81 12.95
CA ARG A 69 -7.63 2.12 13.80
C ARG A 69 -7.01 3.01 14.88
N GLY A 70 -7.24 4.32 14.82
CA GLY A 70 -6.62 5.30 15.70
C GLY A 70 -5.16 5.57 15.34
N PRO A 71 -4.34 6.04 16.30
CA PRO A 71 -2.97 6.42 16.04
C PRO A 71 -2.09 5.21 15.70
N ILE A 72 -1.36 5.31 14.60
CA ILE A 72 -0.43 4.30 14.10
C ILE A 72 0.95 4.93 13.92
N GLU A 73 1.98 4.19 14.35
CA GLU A 73 3.38 4.57 14.19
C GLU A 73 4.17 3.44 13.53
N PHE A 74 4.95 3.79 12.50
CA PHE A 74 5.94 2.90 11.89
C PHE A 74 7.32 3.53 11.93
N SER A 75 8.31 2.81 12.47
CA SER A 75 9.71 3.21 12.38
C SER A 75 10.18 3.13 10.94
N ASN A 76 10.88 4.16 10.46
CA ASN A 76 11.50 4.16 9.13
C ASN A 76 12.54 3.05 8.96
N GLN A 77 13.13 2.55 10.05
CA GLN A 77 14.07 1.42 10.02
C GLN A 77 13.41 0.10 9.61
N GLU A 78 12.08 -0.01 9.73
CA GLU A 78 11.32 -1.17 9.27
C GLU A 78 10.90 -1.09 7.80
N LEU A 79 11.11 0.08 7.18
CA LEU A 79 10.84 0.36 5.79
C LEU A 79 12.14 0.25 4.99
N ASP A 80 12.00 0.11 3.68
CA ASP A 80 13.12 0.00 2.76
C ASP A 80 12.91 0.87 1.53
N ASP A 81 13.98 1.03 0.75
CA ASP A 81 13.99 1.81 -0.48
C ASP A 81 13.28 1.04 -1.59
N LEU A 82 11.95 1.13 -1.59
CA LEU A 82 11.08 0.43 -2.52
C LEU A 82 11.30 0.89 -3.96
N ILE A 83 11.07 -0.02 -4.92
CA ILE A 83 11.11 0.31 -6.34
C ILE A 83 9.87 1.15 -6.68
N ILE A 84 10.07 2.33 -7.26
CA ILE A 84 9.01 3.21 -7.77
C ILE A 84 8.88 3.15 -9.30
N ARG A 85 9.94 2.75 -10.01
CA ARG A 85 9.93 2.47 -11.45
C ARG A 85 10.69 1.19 -11.77
N ARG A 86 10.06 0.28 -12.49
CA ARG A 86 10.68 -0.97 -12.96
C ARG A 86 11.64 -0.72 -14.13
N THR A 87 12.39 -1.75 -14.49
CA THR A 87 13.34 -1.74 -15.61
C THR A 87 12.67 -1.48 -16.96
N ASP A 88 11.42 -1.91 -17.13
CA ASP A 88 10.61 -1.65 -18.32
C ASP A 88 10.03 -0.23 -18.38
N GLY A 89 10.36 0.62 -17.40
CA GLY A 89 9.85 1.99 -17.28
C GLY A 89 8.50 2.11 -16.58
N SER A 90 7.81 0.99 -16.29
CA SER A 90 6.50 1.05 -15.64
C SER A 90 6.62 1.48 -14.16
N PRO A 91 5.74 2.38 -13.69
CA PRO A 91 5.68 2.73 -12.27
C PRO A 91 5.09 1.58 -11.43
N THR A 92 5.41 1.57 -10.13
CA THR A 92 4.85 0.58 -9.18
C THR A 92 3.63 1.13 -8.46
N TYR A 93 2.81 0.23 -7.90
CA TYR A 93 1.56 0.59 -7.20
C TYR A 93 1.72 1.73 -6.19
N ASN A 94 2.70 1.66 -5.30
CA ASN A 94 2.91 2.69 -4.26
C ASN A 94 3.28 4.06 -4.84
N PHE A 95 3.89 4.09 -6.03
CA PHE A 95 4.20 5.34 -6.69
C PHE A 95 2.99 5.87 -7.46
N CYS A 96 2.31 5.02 -8.26
CA CYS A 96 1.11 5.42 -9.01
C CYS A 96 0.05 5.99 -8.09
N VAL A 97 -0.32 5.27 -7.03
CA VAL A 97 -1.42 5.69 -6.14
C VAL A 97 -1.13 7.02 -5.46
N VAL A 98 0.13 7.29 -5.10
CA VAL A 98 0.52 8.56 -4.49
C VAL A 98 0.39 9.72 -5.48
N VAL A 99 0.85 9.52 -6.72
CA VAL A 99 0.77 10.55 -7.76
C VAL A 99 -0.68 10.79 -8.17
N ASP A 100 -1.45 9.71 -8.40
CA ASP A 100 -2.87 9.81 -8.77
C ASP A 100 -3.70 10.45 -7.64
N ASP A 101 -3.53 10.03 -6.39
CA ASP A 101 -4.25 10.61 -5.25
C ASP A 101 -3.93 12.10 -5.09
N TRP A 102 -2.67 12.49 -5.31
CA TRP A 102 -2.27 13.90 -5.27
C TRP A 102 -2.86 14.70 -6.44
N ASP A 103 -2.68 14.23 -7.67
CA ASP A 103 -3.16 14.90 -8.88
C ASP A 103 -4.70 15.02 -8.90
N MET A 104 -5.41 14.06 -8.30
CA MET A 104 -6.86 14.07 -8.15
C MET A 104 -7.37 14.76 -6.88
N GLU A 105 -6.48 15.39 -6.11
CA GLU A 105 -6.82 16.13 -4.88
C GLU A 105 -7.59 15.28 -3.86
N ILE A 106 -7.25 14.00 -3.73
CA ILE A 106 -7.90 13.09 -2.78
C ILE A 106 -7.62 13.57 -1.35
N THR A 107 -8.69 13.77 -0.59
CA THR A 107 -8.61 14.24 0.80
C THR A 107 -8.69 13.09 1.82
N HIS A 108 -9.35 11.98 1.45
CA HIS A 108 -9.58 10.82 2.30
C HIS A 108 -9.35 9.53 1.51
N VAL A 109 -8.42 8.71 1.97
CA VAL A 109 -8.16 7.37 1.41
C VAL A 109 -8.80 6.33 2.33
N ILE A 110 -9.91 5.75 1.87
CA ILE A 110 -10.63 4.68 2.58
C ILE A 110 -10.37 3.37 1.84
N ARG A 111 -9.74 2.40 2.50
CA ARG A 111 -9.35 1.11 1.89
C ARG A 111 -9.24 -0.01 2.92
N GLY A 112 -9.07 -1.25 2.45
CA GLY A 112 -8.90 -2.42 3.32
C GLY A 112 -7.63 -2.34 4.18
N GLU A 113 -7.69 -2.88 5.40
CA GLU A 113 -6.58 -2.96 6.36
C GLU A 113 -5.38 -3.76 5.84
N ASP A 114 -5.57 -4.62 4.84
CA ASP A 114 -4.47 -5.33 4.18
C ASP A 114 -3.49 -4.39 3.45
N HIS A 115 -3.90 -3.15 3.21
CA HIS A 115 -3.04 -2.09 2.66
C HIS A 115 -2.38 -1.21 3.71
N ILE A 116 -2.60 -1.42 5.01
CA ILE A 116 -2.11 -0.52 6.08
C ILE A 116 -0.58 -0.37 6.09
N ASN A 117 0.15 -1.44 5.79
CA ASN A 117 1.62 -1.45 5.73
C ASN A 117 2.19 -0.66 4.54
N ASN A 118 1.35 -0.30 3.56
CA ASN A 118 1.75 0.57 2.44
C ASN A 118 1.64 2.05 2.79
N THR A 119 0.74 2.41 3.72
CA THR A 119 0.48 3.80 4.13
C THR A 119 1.74 4.56 4.54
N PRO A 120 2.63 4.06 5.42
CA PRO A 120 3.82 4.81 5.80
C PRO A 120 4.77 5.06 4.62
N ARG A 121 4.83 4.12 3.66
CA ARG A 121 5.64 4.26 2.43
C ARG A 121 5.07 5.36 1.53
N GLN A 122 3.75 5.38 1.35
CA GLN A 122 3.04 6.37 0.54
C GLN A 122 3.15 7.76 1.15
N ILE A 123 3.01 7.89 2.47
CA ILE A 123 3.20 9.15 3.20
C ILE A 123 4.62 9.70 2.99
N ASN A 124 5.65 8.85 3.07
CA ASN A 124 7.02 9.32 2.83
C ASN A 124 7.24 9.79 1.38
N ILE A 125 6.62 9.13 0.40
CA ILE A 125 6.69 9.58 -1.01
C ILE A 125 5.97 10.93 -1.17
N LEU A 126 4.77 11.09 -0.61
CA LEU A 126 4.03 12.38 -0.62
C LEU A 126 4.88 13.50 -0.01
N LYS A 127 5.47 13.26 1.16
CA LYS A 127 6.38 14.23 1.81
C LYS A 127 7.58 14.56 0.92
N ALA A 128 8.18 13.58 0.26
CA ALA A 128 9.30 13.80 -0.66
C ALA A 128 8.92 14.56 -1.95
N LEU A 129 7.65 14.56 -2.31
CA LEU A 129 7.07 15.35 -3.40
C LEU A 129 6.59 16.73 -2.93
N ASN A 130 6.66 17.03 -1.62
CA ASN A 130 6.02 18.18 -0.99
C ASN A 130 4.50 18.25 -1.24
N ALA A 131 3.86 17.09 -1.35
CA ALA A 131 2.42 16.95 -1.54
C ALA A 131 1.67 16.88 -0.20
N PRO A 132 0.40 17.31 -0.14
CA PRO A 132 -0.43 17.16 1.04
C PRO A 132 -0.68 15.68 1.35
N VAL A 133 -0.73 15.33 2.63
CA VAL A 133 -1.03 13.97 3.09
C VAL A 133 -2.54 13.85 3.35
N PRO A 134 -3.26 12.93 2.69
CA PRO A 134 -4.69 12.74 2.94
C PRO A 134 -4.94 12.08 4.29
N VAL A 135 -6.19 12.15 4.74
CA VAL A 135 -6.67 11.36 5.87
C VAL A 135 -6.78 9.89 5.45
N TYR A 136 -6.38 8.97 6.32
CA TYR A 136 -6.49 7.53 6.06
C TYR A 136 -7.56 6.87 6.96
N ALA A 137 -8.27 5.89 6.41
CA ALA A 137 -9.18 5.03 7.16
C ALA A 137 -9.08 3.58 6.63
N HIS A 138 -8.68 2.65 7.51
CA HIS A 138 -8.47 1.25 7.12
C HIS A 138 -9.59 0.33 7.62
N VAL A 139 -10.52 -0.02 6.73
CA VAL A 139 -11.66 -0.90 7.03
C VAL A 139 -11.22 -2.36 7.20
N SER A 140 -11.85 -3.08 8.12
CA SER A 140 -11.58 -4.51 8.36
C SER A 140 -11.89 -5.36 7.13
N MET A 141 -11.16 -6.48 6.99
CA MET A 141 -11.51 -7.46 5.97
C MET A 141 -12.82 -8.18 6.31
N ILE A 142 -13.59 -8.51 5.29
CA ILE A 142 -14.74 -9.41 5.44
C ILE A 142 -14.21 -10.84 5.64
N ASN A 143 -14.69 -11.49 6.69
CA ASN A 143 -14.39 -12.89 6.98
C ASN A 143 -15.54 -13.78 6.51
N GLY A 144 -15.22 -15.01 6.12
CA GLY A 144 -16.21 -16.05 5.88
C GLY A 144 -16.73 -16.66 7.19
N ASP A 145 -17.65 -17.60 7.08
CA ASP A 145 -18.26 -18.28 8.22
C ASP A 145 -17.24 -19.07 9.07
N ASP A 146 -16.09 -19.41 8.49
CA ASP A 146 -14.97 -20.05 9.17
C ASP A 146 -14.05 -19.07 9.91
N GLY A 147 -14.39 -17.77 9.94
CA GLY A 147 -13.63 -16.70 10.55
C GLY A 147 -12.36 -16.29 9.79
N LYS A 148 -12.07 -16.92 8.64
CA LYS A 148 -10.91 -16.56 7.81
C LYS A 148 -11.28 -15.48 6.81
N LYS A 149 -10.27 -14.76 6.32
CA LYS A 149 -10.43 -13.76 5.25
C LYS A 149 -11.19 -14.38 4.07
N LEU A 150 -12.30 -13.75 3.70
CA LEU A 150 -13.10 -14.16 2.56
C LEU A 150 -12.24 -14.10 1.30
N SER A 151 -12.21 -15.19 0.54
CA SER A 151 -11.40 -15.29 -0.67
C SER A 151 -12.16 -16.02 -1.77
N LYS A 152 -11.79 -15.79 -3.03
CA LYS A 152 -12.39 -16.48 -4.19
C LYS A 152 -12.33 -18.01 -4.09
N ARG A 153 -11.40 -18.56 -3.31
CA ARG A 153 -11.26 -20.01 -3.09
C ARG A 153 -12.12 -20.53 -1.92
N HIS A 154 -12.62 -19.63 -1.07
CA HIS A 154 -13.42 -19.94 0.13
C HIS A 154 -14.76 -19.19 0.10
N GLY A 155 -15.48 -19.24 -1.03
CA GLY A 155 -16.87 -18.75 -1.08
C GLY A 155 -17.04 -17.24 -1.29
N ALA A 156 -16.03 -16.48 -1.73
CA ALA A 156 -16.27 -15.10 -2.13
C ALA A 156 -17.16 -15.04 -3.38
N VAL A 157 -18.41 -14.62 -3.17
CA VAL A 157 -19.42 -14.44 -4.20
C VAL A 157 -19.15 -13.11 -4.92
N SER A 158 -19.11 -13.12 -6.25
CA SER A 158 -18.97 -11.88 -7.01
C SER A 158 -20.23 -11.02 -6.89
N VAL A 159 -20.10 -9.70 -6.98
CA VAL A 159 -21.27 -8.79 -7.00
C VAL A 159 -22.26 -9.18 -8.11
N MET A 160 -21.75 -9.67 -9.24
CA MET A 160 -22.57 -10.14 -10.36
C MET A 160 -23.40 -11.37 -10.02
N GLN A 161 -22.85 -12.28 -9.20
CA GLN A 161 -23.58 -13.46 -8.75
C GLN A 161 -24.75 -13.08 -7.82
N TYR A 162 -24.57 -12.12 -6.90
CA TYR A 162 -25.71 -11.61 -6.10
C TYR A 162 -26.83 -11.05 -6.99
N ARG A 163 -26.49 -10.34 -8.07
CA ARG A 163 -27.48 -9.88 -9.05
C ARG A 163 -28.19 -11.06 -9.72
N ASP A 164 -27.44 -12.04 -10.19
CA ASP A 164 -27.98 -13.19 -10.94
C ASP A 164 -28.83 -14.11 -10.04
N ASP A 165 -28.53 -14.17 -8.74
CA ASP A 165 -29.31 -14.86 -7.71
C ASP A 165 -30.59 -14.09 -7.29
N GLY A 166 -30.79 -12.87 -7.81
CA GLY A 166 -32.01 -12.08 -7.59
C GLY A 166 -31.99 -11.16 -6.37
N TYR A 167 -30.82 -10.88 -5.77
CA TYR A 167 -30.71 -9.90 -4.69
C TYR A 167 -30.92 -8.47 -5.21
N LEU A 168 -31.73 -7.70 -4.49
CA LEU A 168 -31.89 -6.27 -4.77
C LEU A 168 -30.60 -5.52 -4.43
N PRO A 169 -30.12 -4.58 -5.27
CA PRO A 169 -28.91 -3.82 -4.99
C PRO A 169 -29.00 -3.02 -3.68
N GLU A 170 -30.18 -2.49 -3.35
CA GLU A 170 -30.42 -1.78 -2.09
C GLU A 170 -30.26 -2.70 -0.89
N ALA A 171 -30.76 -3.94 -0.98
CA ALA A 171 -30.62 -4.93 0.08
C ALA A 171 -29.16 -5.36 0.27
N LEU A 172 -28.42 -5.55 -0.83
CA LEU A 172 -26.99 -5.86 -0.78
C LEU A 172 -26.17 -4.73 -0.15
N LEU A 173 -26.43 -3.48 -0.54
CA LEU A 173 -25.77 -2.31 0.05
C LEU A 173 -26.08 -2.16 1.54
N ASN A 174 -27.34 -2.34 1.93
CA ASN A 174 -27.76 -2.33 3.34
C ASN A 174 -26.96 -3.35 4.16
N TYR A 175 -26.88 -4.58 3.66
CA TYR A 175 -26.12 -5.65 4.29
C TYR A 175 -24.62 -5.31 4.40
N LEU A 176 -23.99 -4.83 3.32
CA LEU A 176 -22.57 -4.47 3.31
C LEU A 176 -22.22 -3.33 4.28
N VAL A 177 -23.07 -2.30 4.38
CA VAL A 177 -22.91 -1.23 5.37
C VAL A 177 -22.94 -1.82 6.78
N ARG A 178 -23.90 -2.71 7.06
CA ARG A 178 -24.09 -3.28 8.40
C ARG A 178 -22.98 -4.24 8.83
N LEU A 179 -22.25 -4.84 7.88
CA LEU A 179 -21.09 -5.68 8.16
C LEU A 179 -19.94 -4.92 8.83
N GLY A 180 -19.72 -3.66 8.45
CA GLY A 180 -18.58 -2.87 8.91
C GLY A 180 -18.94 -1.68 9.80
N TRP A 181 -20.23 -1.38 9.96
CA TRP A 181 -20.72 -0.19 10.65
C TRP A 181 -22.08 -0.45 11.32
N SER A 182 -22.40 0.29 12.38
CA SER A 182 -23.66 0.18 13.12
C SER A 182 -24.22 1.56 13.51
N SER A 183 -25.54 1.61 13.72
CA SER A 183 -26.26 2.80 14.18
C SER A 183 -27.32 2.40 15.21
N GLY A 184 -26.88 2.18 16.45
CA GLY A 184 -27.73 1.57 17.48
C GLY A 184 -28.27 0.21 17.01
N ASP A 185 -29.57 0.01 17.16
CA ASP A 185 -30.27 -1.23 16.77
C ASP A 185 -30.86 -1.18 15.34
N GLN A 186 -30.56 -0.14 14.56
CA GLN A 186 -31.09 0.00 13.20
C GLN A 186 -30.40 -0.98 12.24
N GLU A 187 -31.21 -1.81 11.58
CA GLU A 187 -30.73 -2.85 10.64
C GLU A 187 -31.09 -2.55 9.17
N ILE A 188 -32.01 -1.60 8.92
CA ILE A 188 -32.48 -1.26 7.58
C ILE A 188 -32.21 0.23 7.30
N PHE A 189 -31.49 0.47 6.20
CA PHE A 189 -31.00 1.75 5.73
C PHE A 189 -31.38 1.93 4.25
N THR A 190 -31.46 3.19 3.83
CA THR A 190 -31.64 3.55 2.42
C THR A 190 -30.51 4.48 2.01
N VAL A 191 -29.95 4.26 0.82
CA VAL A 191 -29.02 5.22 0.21
C VAL A 191 -29.87 6.35 -0.37
N LYS A 192 -29.82 7.54 0.23
CA LYS A 192 -30.41 8.73 -0.39
C LYS A 192 -29.60 9.06 -1.64
N ARG A 193 -30.28 9.14 -2.77
CA ARG A 193 -29.73 9.66 -4.03
C ARG A 193 -29.89 11.17 -4.08
#